data_AF-A0A662LZP3-F1
#
_entry.id   AF-A0A662LZP3-F1
#
_cell.length_a   1.000
_cell.length_b   1.000
_cell.length_c   1.000
_cell.angle_alpha   90.00
_cell.angle_beta   90.00
_cell.angle_gamma   90.00
#
_symmetry.space_group_name_H-M   'P 1'
#
loop_
_entity.id
_entity.type
_entity.pdbx_description
1 polymer ?
#
loop_
_entity_poly.entity_id
_entity_poly.type
_entity_poly.pdbx_seq_one_letter_code
_entity_poly.pdbx_strand_id
1 'polypeptide(L)' 'KAGLETTVGIGNTRIWSCEEDKRYYLHARDFYVKVLREAGLSEKEIDKWEYEYLKSLDEGIQLNFFPQFYAIGIKKGIKQ' A
#
# COMPACT_ATOMS: atom_id res chain seq x y z
N LYS A 1 2.90 -15.54 28.11
CA LYS A 1 3.89 -15.30 27.03
C LYS A 1 4.03 -16.57 26.22
N ALA A 2 3.64 -16.58 24.94
CA ALA A 2 3.94 -17.69 24.03
C ALA A 2 5.47 -17.75 23.89
N GLY A 3 6.11 -18.87 24.25
CA GLY A 3 7.57 -18.99 24.39
C GLY A 3 8.35 -18.99 23.08
N LEU A 4 8.01 -18.10 22.14
CA LEU A 4 8.68 -17.92 20.86
C LEU A 4 9.72 -16.80 20.98
N GLU A 5 10.81 -16.97 20.24
CA GLU A 5 11.77 -15.89 19.99
C GLU A 5 11.23 -15.03 18.84
N THR A 6 10.92 -13.77 19.14
CA THR A 6 10.16 -12.91 18.23
C THR A 6 11.04 -11.78 17.67
N THR A 7 11.00 -11.61 16.34
CA THR A 7 11.54 -10.45 15.63
C THR A 7 10.38 -9.63 15.07
N VAL A 8 10.34 -8.33 15.39
CA VAL A 8 9.37 -7.38 14.84
C VAL A 8 10.13 -6.34 14.03
N GLY A 9 9.60 -5.95 12.87
CA GLY A 9 10.24 -4.94 12.03
C GLY A 9 9.27 -4.26 11.08
N ILE A 10 9.80 -3.30 10.32
CA ILE A 10 9.07 -2.57 9.29
C ILE A 10 9.39 -3.20 7.92
N GLY A 11 8.37 -3.61 7.17
CA GLY A 11 8.49 -4.32 5.89
C GLY A 11 8.94 -3.43 4.74
N ASN A 12 8.61 -2.13 4.78
CA ASN A 12 9.11 -1.16 3.80
C ASN A 12 9.63 0.07 4.54
N THR A 13 10.94 0.27 4.43
CA THR A 13 11.65 1.41 5.02
C THR A 13 11.70 2.61 4.09
N ARG A 14 11.13 2.50 2.88
CA ARG A 14 11.21 3.51 1.83
C ARG A 14 9.82 4.00 1.44
N ILE A 15 9.62 5.30 1.63
CA ILE A 15 8.51 6.04 1.05
C ILE A 15 8.89 6.38 -0.40
N TRP A 16 8.01 6.06 -1.34
CA TRP A 16 8.20 6.38 -2.76
C TRP A 16 8.07 7.87 -3.02
N SER A 17 8.76 8.41 -4.02
CA SER A 17 8.45 9.76 -4.51
C SER A 17 7.07 9.80 -5.18
N CYS A 18 6.49 11.00 -5.33
CA CYS A 18 5.27 11.21 -6.11
C CYS A 18 5.39 10.60 -7.53
N GLU A 19 6.57 10.66 -8.13
CA GLU A 19 6.81 10.20 -9.50
C GLU A 19 6.91 8.67 -9.59
N GLU A 20 7.41 8.04 -8.53
CA GLU A 20 7.38 6.58 -8.40
C GLU A 20 5.95 6.09 -8.16
N ASP A 21 5.19 6.78 -7.30
CA ASP A 21 3.82 6.44 -6.99
C ASP A 21 2.90 6.61 -8.21
N LYS A 22 3.00 7.74 -8.91
CA LYS A 22 2.24 7.99 -10.13
C LYS A 22 2.52 6.94 -11.21
N ARG A 23 3.79 6.55 -11.39
CA ARG A 23 4.16 5.48 -12.34
C ARG A 23 3.56 4.14 -11.93
N TYR A 24 3.62 3.81 -10.64
CA TYR A 24 3.04 2.57 -10.14
C TYR A 24 1.52 2.55 -10.31
N TYR A 25 0.82 3.63 -9.92
CA TYR A 25 -0.61 3.78 -10.10
C TYR A 25 -1.01 3.58 -11.57
N LEU A 26 -0.34 4.26 -12.51
CA LEU A 26 -0.65 4.14 -13.93
C LEU A 26 -0.45 2.70 -14.45
N HIS A 27 0.56 1.98 -13.92
CA HIS A 27 0.76 0.56 -14.21
C HIS A 27 -0.35 -0.32 -13.63
N ALA A 28 -0.85 0.00 -12.44
CA ALA A 28 -1.85 -0.78 -11.71
C ALA A 28 -3.30 -0.26 -11.87
N ARG A 29 -3.53 0.72 -12.75
CA ARG A 29 -4.79 1.49 -12.83
C ARG A 29 -6.03 0.61 -12.90
N ASP A 30 -6.02 -0.40 -13.77
CA ASP A 30 -7.16 -1.30 -13.98
C ASP A 30 -7.54 -2.06 -12.70
N PHE A 31 -6.56 -2.38 -11.86
CA PHE A 31 -6.80 -3.00 -10.56
C PHE A 31 -7.50 -2.03 -9.61
N TYR A 32 -7.02 -0.79 -9.49
CA TYR A 32 -7.65 0.22 -8.64
C TYR A 32 -9.08 0.51 -9.07
N VAL A 33 -9.32 0.72 -10.38
CA VAL A 33 -10.65 0.96 -10.93
C VAL A 33 -11.58 -0.21 -10.65
N LYS A 34 -11.10 -1.46 -10.81
CA LYS A 34 -11.88 -2.65 -10.48
C LYS A 34 -12.30 -2.67 -9.01
N VAL A 35 -11.36 -2.45 -8.09
CA VAL A 35 -11.63 -2.45 -6.64
C VAL A 35 -12.63 -1.36 -6.25
N LEU A 36 -12.51 -0.16 -6.82
CA LEU A 36 -13.45 0.94 -6.56
C LEU A 36 -14.86 0.63 -7.05
N ARG A 37 -15.00 -0.01 -8.22
CA ARG A 37 -16.30 -0.51 -8.70
C ARG A 37 -16.89 -1.56 -7.78
N GLU A 38 -16.08 -2.53 -7.33
CA GLU A 38 -16.51 -3.58 -6.40
C GLU A 38 -16.92 -3.02 -5.04
N ALA A 39 -16.34 -1.88 -4.63
CA ALA A 39 -16.75 -1.13 -3.44
C ALA A 39 -18.04 -0.32 -3.63
N GLY A 40 -18.62 -0.31 -4.84
CA GLY A 40 -19.92 0.31 -5.13
C GLY A 40 -19.84 1.76 -5.62
N LEU A 41 -18.67 2.26 -5.99
CA LEU A 41 -18.54 3.59 -6.57
C LEU A 41 -19.05 3.61 -8.02
N SER A 42 -19.72 4.70 -8.38
CA SER A 42 -20.09 4.99 -9.76
C SER A 42 -18.88 5.41 -10.60
N GLU A 43 -18.94 5.25 -11.92
CA GLU A 43 -17.87 5.72 -12.84
C GLU A 43 -17.53 7.19 -12.60
N LYS A 44 -18.52 8.06 -12.35
CA LYS A 44 -18.29 9.48 -12.10
C LYS A 44 -17.48 9.73 -10.82
N GLU A 45 -17.72 8.93 -9.77
CA GLU A 45 -16.95 9.01 -8.52
C GLU A 45 -15.54 8.48 -8.71
N ILE A 46 -15.37 7.43 -9.51
CA ILE A 46 -14.05 6.86 -9.85
C ILE A 46 -13.23 7.86 -10.67
N ASP A 47 -13.81 8.46 -11.71
CA ASP A 47 -13.16 9.48 -12.54
C ASP A 47 -12.73 10.69 -11.69
N LYS A 48 -13.61 11.13 -10.79
CA LYS A 48 -13.31 12.23 -9.88
C LYS A 48 -12.16 11.86 -8.94
N TRP A 49 -12.21 10.67 -8.34
CA TRP A 49 -11.16 10.18 -7.45
C TRP A 49 -9.81 10.07 -8.17
N GLU A 50 -9.78 9.51 -9.38
CA GLU A 50 -8.56 9.36 -10.17
C GLU A 50 -7.96 10.73 -10.52
N TYR A 51 -8.80 11.69 -10.94
CA TYR A 51 -8.37 13.06 -11.20
C TYR A 51 -7.75 13.70 -9.95
N GLU A 52 -8.43 13.62 -8.80
CA GLU A 52 -7.97 14.20 -7.54
C GLU A 52 -6.67 13.55 -7.06
N TYR A 53 -6.55 12.24 -7.19
CA TYR A 53 -5.35 11.47 -6.83
C TYR A 53 -4.14 11.83 -7.71
N LEU A 54 -4.30 11.80 -9.03
CA LEU A 54 -3.21 12.14 -9.95
C LEU A 54 -2.78 13.60 -9.80
N LYS A 55 -3.74 14.50 -9.60
CA LYS A 55 -3.47 15.91 -9.33
C LYS A 55 -2.69 16.10 -8.04
N SER A 56 -3.03 15.39 -6.96
CA SER A 56 -2.28 15.53 -5.70
C SER A 56 -0.82 15.13 -5.88
N LEU A 57 -0.56 14.04 -6.62
CA LEU A 57 0.82 13.60 -6.93
C LEU A 57 1.57 14.66 -7.75
N ASP A 58 0.92 15.26 -8.75
CA ASP A 58 1.50 16.34 -9.56
C ASP A 58 1.76 17.62 -8.74
N GLU A 59 0.97 17.87 -7.69
CA GLU A 59 1.18 18.96 -6.73
C GLU A 59 2.23 18.64 -5.66
N GLY A 60 2.86 17.47 -5.72
CA GLY A 60 3.87 17.03 -4.75
C GLY A 60 3.29 16.52 -3.43
N ILE A 61 1.99 16.18 -3.42
CA ILE A 61 1.25 15.72 -2.23
C ILE A 61 0.90 14.24 -2.40
N GLN A 62 1.55 13.41 -1.61
CA GLN A 62 1.32 11.98 -1.57
C GLN A 62 0.65 11.57 -0.25
N LEU A 63 -0.46 10.82 -0.35
CA LEU A 63 -1.10 10.19 0.79
C LEU A 63 -0.90 8.67 0.72
N ASN A 64 -0.11 8.13 1.64
CA ASN A 64 0.09 6.69 1.77
C ASN A 64 -0.46 6.18 3.09
N PHE A 65 -1.25 5.10 3.03
CA PHE A 65 -1.63 4.33 4.20
C PHE A 65 -0.70 3.13 4.33
N PHE A 66 0.31 3.24 5.19
CA PHE A 66 1.13 2.08 5.59
C PHE A 66 0.56 1.45 6.85
N PRO A 67 0.43 0.11 6.86
CA PRO A 67 1.03 -0.63 7.95
C PRO A 67 1.84 -1.78 7.37
N GLN A 68 3.15 -1.69 7.45
CA GLN A 68 4.01 -2.83 7.17
C GLN A 68 4.81 -3.15 8.41
N PHE A 69 4.16 -3.52 9.51
CA PHE A 69 4.88 -4.21 10.57
C PHE A 69 4.80 -5.71 10.30
N TYR A 70 5.93 -6.41 10.41
CA TYR A 70 5.96 -7.86 10.41
C TYR A 70 6.38 -8.35 11.79
N ALA A 71 5.91 -9.53 12.17
CA ALA A 71 6.34 -10.24 13.37
C ALA A 71 6.64 -11.70 13.00
N ILE A 72 7.87 -12.15 13.24
CA ILE A 72 8.31 -13.53 13.01
C ILE A 72 8.58 -14.15 14.38
N GLY A 73 7.90 -15.25 14.71
CA GLY A 73 8.14 -16.01 15.93
C GLY A 73 8.79 -17.36 15.63
N ILE A 74 9.96 -17.63 16.19
CA ILE A 74 10.69 -18.88 16.02
C ILE A 74 10.60 -19.71 17.31
N LYS A 75 10.19 -20.98 17.20
CA LYS A 75 10.20 -21.93 18.31
C LYS A 75 11.62 -22.42 18.55
N LYS A 76 12.18 -22.20 19.74
CA LYS A 76 13.51 -22.71 20.10
C LYS A 76 13.55 -24.25 19.97
N GLY A 77 14.54 -24.76 19.23
CA GLY A 77 14.82 -26.20 19.13
C GLY A 77 14.51 -26.86 17.79
N ILE A 78 13.93 -26.16 16.81
CA ILE A 78 13.84 -26.67 15.43
C ILE A 78 15.11 -26.25 14.70
N LYS A 79 16.08 -27.15 14.58
CA LYS A 79 17.17 -27.00 13.60
C LYS A 79 16.56 -27.17 12.21
N GLN A 80 16.84 -26.23 11.30
CA GLN A 80 16.60 -26.44 9.86
C GLN A 80 17.47 -27.59 9.35
#